data_AF-A0A950I480-F1
#
_entry.id   AF-A0A950I480-F1
#
_cell.length_a   1.000
_cell.length_b   1.000
_cell.length_c   1.000
_cell.angle_alpha   90.00
_cell.angle_beta   90.00
_cell.angle_gamma   90.00
#
_symmetry.space_group_name_H-M   'P 1'
#
loop_
_entity.id
_entity.type
_entity.pdbx_description
1 polymer ?
#
loop_
_entity_poly.entity_id
_entity_poly.type
_entity_poly.pdbx_seq_one_letter_code
_entity_poly.pdbx_strand_id
1 'polypeptide(L)'
;RDDAVAEALLKHPASDNLVPAVVLEADPKLIKGEGQGGVMLEINGEGLRFAAPGLAAKAPAQKKIKRGSIIRISKDAKGKWEVNQLPEVAAAFVAIDSDTGAYQALVGGFDYNLNKFDHVSQAWRQPGSSFKPFVYSAALEKGFYPGTQINDVPLFISSAENGGGPSWEPKNDDGFDNGPISMCYALAKSKNVPSVRILKAITPQYAQPYVVRFGFDAAKIPTNLTMVLGTGSVTPMQEAGAYAVFANGGFQIQPYMVDKITDTRGKSYFEAKPTHAGQESERVIDTRNAFIMNSLLQQVVRSGTGAMASKLGRGDIAGKTGTTSDALDGWFSGYGGKLVAVSWMGYDEPKSLGSREFGATLALPAWIDYMRVALKGVPEAQRAAPAGVAQKDGEWIFAEFADTGAVATLGMDDAQATPDQQQLAPEPVAAPIQGPTQPVSPPSADEQERQRAIDMFKDDSDK
;
A
#
# COMPACT_ATOMS: atom_id res chain seq x y z
N ARG A 1 -2.00 -47.36 3.79
CA ARG A 1 -1.59 -46.34 2.77
C ARG A 1 -2.59 -45.21 2.79
N ASP A 2 -3.86 -45.53 2.54
CA ASP A 2 -4.95 -44.55 2.43
C ASP A 2 -5.16 -43.80 3.75
N ASP A 3 -5.03 -44.48 4.91
CA ASP A 3 -5.04 -43.82 6.24
C ASP A 3 -3.90 -42.80 6.41
N ALA A 4 -2.70 -43.12 5.90
CA ALA A 4 -1.54 -42.23 6.00
C ALA A 4 -1.67 -41.02 5.05
N VAL A 5 -2.30 -41.22 3.89
CA VAL A 5 -2.64 -40.13 2.97
C VAL A 5 -3.70 -39.23 3.60
N ALA A 6 -4.77 -39.81 4.15
CA ALA A 6 -5.83 -39.06 4.83
C ALA A 6 -5.29 -38.25 6.02
N GLU A 7 -4.46 -38.86 6.88
CA GLU A 7 -3.84 -38.18 8.02
C GLU A 7 -2.93 -37.02 7.56
N ALA A 8 -2.14 -37.23 6.50
CA ALA A 8 -1.31 -36.18 5.93
C ALA A 8 -2.16 -35.01 5.41
N LEU A 9 -3.22 -35.28 4.65
CA LEU A 9 -4.07 -34.23 4.08
C LEU A 9 -4.89 -33.49 5.14
N LEU A 10 -5.24 -34.12 6.26
CA LEU A 10 -5.89 -33.45 7.40
C LEU A 10 -4.98 -32.41 8.06
N LYS A 11 -3.66 -32.65 8.10
CA LYS A 11 -2.66 -31.70 8.61
C LYS A 11 -2.41 -30.52 7.66
N HIS A 12 -2.89 -30.60 6.42
CA HIS A 12 -2.71 -29.58 5.40
C HIS A 12 -4.05 -29.18 4.76
N PRO A 13 -4.92 -28.45 5.49
CA PRO A 13 -6.26 -28.09 5.00
C PRO A 13 -6.20 -27.31 3.68
N ALA A 14 -7.24 -27.45 2.85
CA ALA A 14 -7.39 -26.69 1.61
C ALA A 14 -7.47 -25.18 1.89
N SER A 15 -7.03 -24.38 0.93
CA SER A 15 -7.11 -22.92 0.97
C SER A 15 -7.67 -22.42 -0.35
N ASP A 16 -8.91 -21.96 -0.34
CA ASP A 16 -9.69 -21.66 -1.55
C ASP A 16 -9.56 -22.79 -2.61
N ASN A 17 -9.03 -22.48 -3.80
CA ASN A 17 -8.84 -23.43 -4.89
C ASN A 17 -7.52 -24.24 -4.80
N LEU A 18 -6.70 -24.01 -3.78
CA LEU A 18 -5.43 -24.70 -3.53
C LEU A 18 -5.64 -25.90 -2.61
N VAL A 19 -5.97 -27.03 -3.22
CA VAL A 19 -6.20 -28.29 -2.50
C VAL A 19 -4.88 -29.04 -2.29
N PRO A 20 -4.72 -29.72 -1.13
CA PRO A 20 -3.55 -30.55 -0.87
C PRO A 20 -3.64 -31.88 -1.65
N ALA A 21 -2.51 -32.41 -2.08
CA ALA A 21 -2.40 -33.76 -2.63
C ALA A 21 -1.11 -34.45 -2.20
N VAL A 22 -1.18 -35.76 -1.98
CA VAL A 22 0.00 -36.59 -1.73
C VAL A 22 0.50 -37.16 -3.05
N VAL A 23 1.78 -36.97 -3.33
CA VAL A 23 2.45 -37.52 -4.51
C VAL A 23 2.65 -39.02 -4.35
N LEU A 24 2.13 -39.80 -5.31
CA LEU A 24 2.27 -41.26 -5.37
C LEU A 24 3.37 -41.67 -6.36
N GLU A 25 3.50 -40.94 -7.47
CA GLU A 25 4.51 -41.12 -8.51
C GLU A 25 4.97 -39.74 -9.00
N ALA A 26 6.27 -39.57 -9.24
CA ALA A 26 6.84 -38.31 -9.70
C ALA A 26 8.01 -38.57 -10.65
N ASP A 27 7.87 -38.08 -11.87
CA ASP A 27 8.93 -37.98 -12.87
C ASP A 27 8.86 -36.59 -13.57
N PRO A 28 9.86 -36.21 -14.39
CA PRO A 28 9.88 -34.89 -15.03
C PRO A 28 8.71 -34.56 -15.97
N LYS A 29 7.89 -35.54 -16.35
CA LYS A 29 6.77 -35.40 -17.29
C LYS A 29 5.41 -35.74 -16.68
N LEU A 30 5.39 -36.42 -15.52
CA LEU A 30 4.17 -36.87 -14.87
C LEU A 30 4.28 -36.83 -13.34
N ILE A 31 3.24 -36.29 -12.70
CA ILE A 31 2.94 -36.55 -11.29
C ILE A 31 1.62 -37.31 -11.23
N LYS A 32 1.60 -38.41 -10.49
CA LYS A 32 0.34 -39.01 -10.01
C LYS A 32 0.21 -38.76 -8.52
N GLY A 33 -0.97 -38.36 -8.10
CA GLY A 33 -1.25 -38.07 -6.70
C GLY A 33 -2.63 -38.49 -6.27
N GLU A 34 -2.86 -38.34 -4.97
CA GLU A 34 -4.15 -38.57 -4.33
C GLU A 34 -4.51 -37.32 -3.51
N GLY A 35 -5.65 -36.71 -3.83
CA GLY A 35 -6.22 -35.58 -3.12
C GLY A 35 -7.19 -36.02 -2.01
N GLN A 36 -7.83 -35.04 -1.36
CA GLN A 36 -8.84 -35.34 -0.34
C GLN A 36 -10.00 -36.18 -0.91
N GLY A 37 -10.53 -37.10 -0.09
CA GLY A 37 -11.59 -38.01 -0.50
C GLY A 37 -11.15 -39.13 -1.45
N GLY A 38 -9.84 -39.38 -1.59
CA GLY A 38 -9.30 -40.44 -2.44
C GLY A 38 -9.30 -40.12 -3.93
N VAL A 39 -9.44 -38.85 -4.30
CA VAL A 39 -9.47 -38.42 -5.70
C VAL A 39 -8.08 -38.59 -6.30
N MET A 40 -7.96 -39.53 -7.24
CA MET A 40 -6.74 -39.75 -8.00
C MET A 40 -6.58 -38.64 -9.05
N LEU A 41 -5.36 -38.12 -9.18
CA LEU A 41 -5.04 -37.06 -10.14
C LEU A 41 -3.75 -37.38 -10.89
N GLU A 42 -3.73 -36.97 -12.14
CA GLU A 42 -2.55 -36.99 -13.01
C GLU A 42 -2.28 -35.58 -13.52
N ILE A 43 -1.03 -35.12 -13.35
CA ILE A 43 -0.57 -33.80 -13.78
C ILE A 43 0.58 -34.00 -14.75
N ASN A 44 0.47 -33.39 -15.93
CA ASN A 44 1.47 -33.46 -17.00
C ASN A 44 1.55 -32.12 -17.76
N GLY A 45 2.54 -32.00 -18.63
CA GLY A 45 2.68 -30.85 -19.52
C GLY A 45 2.80 -29.52 -18.76
N GLU A 46 1.98 -28.53 -19.13
CA GLU A 46 1.99 -27.19 -18.53
C GLU A 46 1.70 -27.20 -17.03
N GLY A 47 0.89 -28.14 -16.54
CA GLY A 47 0.56 -28.25 -15.12
C GLY A 47 1.76 -28.60 -14.23
N LEU A 48 2.87 -29.06 -14.79
CA LEU A 48 4.12 -29.32 -14.07
C LEU A 48 5.09 -28.14 -14.08
N ARG A 49 4.78 -27.04 -14.79
CA ARG A 49 5.73 -25.93 -15.00
C ARG A 49 6.28 -25.38 -13.69
N PHE A 50 5.42 -25.21 -12.69
CA PHE A 50 5.83 -24.74 -11.35
C PHE A 50 6.68 -25.78 -10.60
N ALA A 51 6.33 -27.06 -10.73
CA ALA A 51 7.01 -28.18 -10.08
C ALA A 51 8.31 -28.61 -10.77
N ALA A 52 8.56 -28.18 -12.01
CA ALA A 52 9.68 -28.66 -12.83
C ALA A 52 11.05 -28.58 -12.13
N PRO A 53 11.42 -27.52 -11.39
CA PRO A 53 12.68 -27.48 -10.64
C PRO A 53 12.78 -28.57 -9.57
N GLY A 54 11.66 -28.94 -8.94
CA GLY A 54 11.59 -30.00 -7.92
C GLY A 54 11.55 -31.42 -8.49
N LEU A 55 11.14 -31.57 -9.75
CA LEU A 55 11.11 -32.86 -10.46
C LEU A 55 12.43 -33.20 -11.16
N ALA A 56 13.35 -32.25 -11.27
CA ALA A 56 14.65 -32.47 -11.88
C ALA A 56 15.46 -33.55 -11.13
N ALA A 57 16.20 -34.39 -11.87
CA ALA A 57 17.01 -35.46 -11.28
C ALA A 57 18.00 -34.95 -10.20
N LYS A 58 18.57 -33.76 -10.45
CA LYS A 58 19.52 -33.06 -9.57
C LYS A 58 18.86 -32.01 -8.67
N ALA A 59 17.54 -32.07 -8.45
CA ALA A 59 16.86 -31.16 -7.54
C ALA A 59 17.46 -31.27 -6.12
N PRO A 60 17.72 -30.14 -5.42
CA PRO A 60 18.17 -30.14 -4.04
C PRO A 60 17.20 -30.93 -3.15
N ALA A 61 17.71 -31.60 -2.12
CA ALA A 61 16.91 -32.49 -1.27
C ALA A 61 15.66 -31.81 -0.68
N GLN A 62 15.76 -30.51 -0.33
CA GLN A 62 14.68 -29.70 0.23
C GLN A 62 13.59 -29.34 -0.79
N LYS A 63 13.91 -29.30 -2.09
CA LYS A 63 12.96 -28.95 -3.17
C LYS A 63 12.51 -30.16 -3.97
N LYS A 64 13.09 -31.33 -3.73
CA LYS A 64 12.88 -32.53 -4.54
C LYS A 64 11.49 -33.11 -4.29
N ILE A 65 10.67 -33.11 -5.33
CA ILE A 65 9.36 -33.75 -5.32
C ILE A 65 9.56 -35.24 -5.58
N LYS A 66 9.05 -36.06 -4.66
CA LYS A 66 9.15 -37.53 -4.67
C LYS A 66 7.88 -38.14 -4.10
N ARG A 67 7.71 -39.45 -4.25
CA ARG A 67 6.63 -40.18 -3.57
C ARG A 67 6.58 -39.84 -2.07
N GLY A 68 5.39 -39.54 -1.57
CA GLY A 68 5.13 -39.07 -0.21
C GLY A 68 5.23 -37.55 -0.02
N SER A 69 5.63 -36.78 -1.02
CA SER A 69 5.60 -35.31 -0.94
C SER A 69 4.17 -34.80 -0.90
N ILE A 70 3.93 -33.73 -0.16
CA ILE A 70 2.64 -33.03 -0.15
C ILE A 70 2.79 -31.80 -1.03
N ILE A 71 1.91 -31.67 -2.01
CA ILE A 71 1.88 -30.55 -2.95
C ILE A 71 0.53 -29.84 -2.86
N ARG A 72 0.49 -28.59 -3.32
CA ARG A 72 -0.76 -27.88 -3.58
C ARG A 72 -1.08 -27.99 -5.06
N ILE A 73 -2.35 -28.15 -5.37
CA ILE A 73 -2.84 -28.22 -6.75
C ILE A 73 -4.06 -27.33 -6.91
N SER A 74 -4.23 -26.80 -8.11
CA SER A 74 -5.39 -26.03 -8.55
C SER A 74 -5.85 -26.53 -9.91
N LYS A 75 -7.06 -26.17 -10.32
CA LYS A 75 -7.51 -26.35 -11.70
C LYS A 75 -7.26 -25.07 -12.50
N ASP A 76 -6.68 -25.21 -13.68
CA ASP A 76 -6.55 -24.12 -14.64
C ASP A 76 -7.90 -23.74 -15.25
N ALA A 77 -7.92 -22.71 -16.11
CA ALA A 77 -9.12 -22.26 -16.80
C ALA A 77 -9.76 -23.32 -17.72
N LYS A 78 -9.04 -24.40 -18.05
CA LYS A 78 -9.50 -25.54 -18.86
C LYS A 78 -9.91 -26.73 -17.97
N GLY A 79 -9.90 -26.59 -16.65
CA GLY A 79 -10.25 -27.63 -15.69
C GLY A 79 -9.16 -28.68 -15.47
N LYS A 80 -7.94 -28.48 -15.99
CA LYS A 80 -6.80 -29.39 -15.81
C LYS A 80 -6.09 -29.10 -14.50
N TRP A 81 -5.62 -30.14 -13.82
CA TRP A 81 -4.83 -30.00 -12.62
C TRP A 81 -3.44 -29.45 -12.93
N GLU A 82 -2.97 -28.53 -12.09
CA GLU A 82 -1.61 -28.00 -12.10
C GLU A 82 -1.05 -27.99 -10.68
N VAL A 83 0.27 -28.12 -10.56
CA VAL A 83 0.96 -27.93 -9.29
C VAL A 83 1.10 -26.44 -9.02
N ASN A 84 0.79 -26.05 -7.79
CA ASN A 84 0.85 -24.69 -7.31
C ASN A 84 1.43 -24.65 -5.89
N GLN A 85 1.46 -23.47 -5.26
CA GLN A 85 1.92 -23.31 -3.89
C GLN A 85 1.08 -22.28 -3.15
N LEU A 86 0.95 -22.46 -1.84
CA LEU A 86 0.46 -21.38 -0.97
C LEU A 86 1.47 -20.23 -1.00
N PRO A 87 1.04 -18.99 -1.25
CA PRO A 87 1.92 -17.85 -1.13
C PRO A 87 2.48 -17.74 0.29
N GLU A 88 3.80 -17.55 0.41
CA GLU A 88 4.41 -17.13 1.68
C GLU A 88 4.26 -15.63 1.94
N VAL A 89 4.06 -14.86 0.87
CA VAL A 89 3.84 -13.42 0.94
C VAL A 89 2.42 -13.13 1.40
N ALA A 90 2.27 -12.18 2.31
CA ALA A 90 0.98 -11.68 2.74
C ALA A 90 0.50 -10.55 1.83
N ALA A 91 -0.80 -10.31 1.85
CA ALA A 91 -1.43 -9.25 1.10
C ALA A 91 -2.59 -8.66 1.91
N ALA A 92 -2.90 -7.39 1.62
CA ALA A 92 -4.05 -6.71 2.18
C ALA A 92 -4.73 -5.90 1.08
N PHE A 93 -6.05 -5.83 1.14
CA PHE A 93 -6.83 -4.99 0.25
C PHE A 93 -7.97 -4.33 1.01
N VAL A 94 -8.16 -3.04 0.80
CA VAL A 94 -9.25 -2.28 1.39
C VAL A 94 -9.81 -1.33 0.36
N ALA A 95 -11.13 -1.21 0.31
CA ALA A 95 -11.83 -0.21 -0.48
C ALA A 95 -12.92 0.45 0.36
N ILE A 96 -13.02 1.78 0.26
CA ILE A 96 -13.98 2.60 0.99
C ILE A 96 -14.65 3.61 0.07
N ASP A 97 -15.89 3.97 0.39
CA ASP A 97 -16.55 5.14 -0.19
C ASP A 97 -15.85 6.42 0.29
N SER A 98 -15.48 7.31 -0.63
CA SER A 98 -14.72 8.52 -0.30
C SER A 98 -15.55 9.59 0.40
N ASP A 99 -16.87 9.55 0.26
CA ASP A 99 -17.76 10.56 0.83
C ASP A 99 -18.16 10.20 2.26
N THR A 100 -18.29 8.91 2.57
CA THR A 100 -18.80 8.44 3.88
C THR A 100 -17.79 7.63 4.70
N GLY A 101 -16.79 7.02 4.07
CA GLY A 101 -15.91 6.03 4.72
C GLY A 101 -16.50 4.64 4.86
N ALA A 102 -17.66 4.35 4.27
CA ALA A 102 -18.22 3.00 4.30
C ALA A 102 -17.27 2.00 3.61
N TYR A 103 -16.92 0.90 4.29
CA TYR A 103 -16.19 -0.18 3.65
C TYR A 103 -17.00 -0.81 2.51
N GLN A 104 -16.37 -0.90 1.34
CA GLN A 104 -16.88 -1.62 0.17
C GLN A 104 -16.22 -2.99 0.03
N ALA A 105 -14.95 -3.10 0.44
CA ALA A 105 -14.24 -4.36 0.54
C ALA A 105 -13.16 -4.28 1.64
N LEU A 106 -12.95 -5.39 2.35
CA LEU A 106 -11.86 -5.56 3.29
C LEU A 106 -11.34 -7.00 3.19
N VAL A 107 -10.07 -7.15 2.85
CA VAL A 107 -9.36 -8.43 2.74
C VAL A 107 -8.06 -8.31 3.54
N GLY A 108 -8.05 -8.93 4.72
CA GLY A 108 -6.93 -8.86 5.67
C GLY A 108 -5.78 -9.83 5.40
N GLY A 109 -5.89 -10.72 4.41
CA GLY A 109 -4.90 -11.76 4.15
C GLY A 109 -5.32 -12.68 3.00
N PHE A 110 -4.43 -13.62 2.63
CA PHE A 110 -4.69 -14.59 1.57
C PHE A 110 -5.86 -15.54 1.91
N ASP A 111 -5.88 -16.08 3.13
CA ASP A 111 -6.94 -16.97 3.60
C ASP A 111 -7.11 -16.84 5.12
N TYR A 112 -8.31 -16.44 5.54
CA TYR A 112 -8.67 -16.26 6.94
C TYR A 112 -8.52 -17.53 7.79
N ASN A 113 -8.74 -18.70 7.20
CA ASN A 113 -8.63 -19.97 7.92
C ASN A 113 -7.17 -20.37 8.18
N LEU A 114 -6.24 -19.89 7.35
CA LEU A 114 -4.81 -20.09 7.54
C LEU A 114 -4.23 -19.05 8.50
N ASN A 115 -4.60 -17.79 8.32
CA ASN A 115 -4.16 -16.69 9.17
C ASN A 115 -5.31 -15.69 9.41
N LYS A 116 -5.67 -15.51 10.68
CA LYS A 116 -6.76 -14.61 11.09
C LYS A 116 -6.30 -13.18 11.35
N PHE A 117 -5.00 -12.91 11.24
CA PHE A 117 -4.45 -11.57 11.41
C PHE A 117 -4.93 -10.65 10.28
N ASP A 118 -5.48 -9.49 10.62
CA ASP A 118 -6.01 -8.53 9.66
C ASP A 118 -4.96 -7.50 9.29
N HIS A 119 -4.32 -7.69 8.13
CA HIS A 119 -3.32 -6.75 7.64
C HIS A 119 -3.89 -5.38 7.26
N VAL A 120 -5.20 -5.21 7.12
CA VAL A 120 -5.80 -3.90 6.79
C VAL A 120 -5.77 -2.96 7.98
N SER A 121 -6.13 -3.45 9.17
CA SER A 121 -6.27 -2.62 10.38
C SER A 121 -5.13 -2.80 11.39
N GLN A 122 -4.39 -3.91 11.33
CA GLN A 122 -3.43 -4.28 12.37
C GLN A 122 -1.97 -4.24 11.89
N ALA A 123 -1.70 -4.38 10.59
CA ALA A 123 -0.34 -4.38 10.06
C ALA A 123 0.22 -2.96 9.89
N TRP A 124 1.18 -2.62 10.73
CA TRP A 124 1.96 -1.38 10.61
C TRP A 124 3.12 -1.60 9.65
N ARG A 125 3.11 -0.87 8.54
CA ARG A 125 4.04 -1.05 7.42
C ARG A 125 4.52 0.29 6.89
N GLN A 126 5.68 0.31 6.26
CA GLN A 126 6.19 1.52 5.63
C GLN A 126 5.44 1.75 4.29
N PRO A 127 4.79 2.91 4.07
CA PRO A 127 4.10 3.21 2.81
C PRO A 127 5.08 3.49 1.66
N GLY A 128 6.33 3.82 1.98
CA GLY A 128 7.32 4.20 0.98
C GLY A 128 6.84 5.40 0.14
N SER A 129 7.05 5.30 -1.17
CA SER A 129 6.65 6.36 -2.11
C SER A 129 5.14 6.68 -2.19
N SER A 130 4.23 5.86 -1.64
CA SER A 130 2.81 6.22 -1.57
C SER A 130 2.53 7.36 -0.58
N PHE A 131 3.51 7.71 0.27
CA PHE A 131 3.42 8.82 1.23
C PHE A 131 3.76 10.20 0.62
N LYS A 132 4.47 10.25 -0.50
CA LYS A 132 4.89 11.51 -1.15
C LYS A 132 3.75 12.51 -1.38
N PRO A 133 2.54 12.10 -1.83
CA PRO A 133 1.45 13.03 -2.08
C PRO A 133 1.09 13.93 -0.89
N PHE A 134 1.23 13.44 0.34
CA PHE A 134 0.90 14.22 1.55
C PHE A 134 1.92 15.35 1.79
N VAL A 135 3.20 15.10 1.54
CA VAL A 135 4.25 16.13 1.61
C VAL A 135 4.14 17.11 0.44
N TYR A 136 3.80 16.62 -0.75
CA TYR A 136 3.58 17.48 -1.92
C TYR A 136 2.36 18.38 -1.70
N SER A 137 1.28 17.88 -1.09
CA SER A 137 0.14 18.67 -0.65
C SER A 137 0.55 19.76 0.34
N ALA A 138 1.38 19.44 1.33
CA ALA A 138 1.91 20.43 2.27
C ALA A 138 2.74 21.52 1.57
N ALA A 139 3.48 21.16 0.51
CA ALA A 139 4.29 22.08 -0.26
C ALA A 139 3.48 23.07 -1.09
N LEU A 140 2.31 22.66 -1.61
CA LEU A 140 1.41 23.57 -2.33
C LEU A 140 1.02 24.78 -1.45
N GLU A 141 0.77 24.55 -0.16
CA GLU A 141 0.48 25.60 0.83
C GLU A 141 1.67 26.55 1.12
N LYS A 142 2.86 26.21 0.62
CA LYS A 142 4.09 27.01 0.73
C LYS A 142 4.51 27.67 -0.59
N GLY A 143 3.61 27.73 -1.56
CA GLY A 143 3.86 28.38 -2.85
C GLY A 143 4.50 27.48 -3.90
N PHE A 144 4.70 26.19 -3.62
CA PHE A 144 5.05 25.23 -4.66
C PHE A 144 3.84 24.96 -5.54
N TYR A 145 4.09 24.58 -6.79
CA TYR A 145 3.05 24.22 -7.74
C TYR A 145 3.59 23.16 -8.71
N PRO A 146 2.73 22.47 -9.49
CA PRO A 146 3.16 21.40 -10.40
C PRO A 146 4.30 21.78 -11.35
N GLY A 147 4.37 23.06 -11.76
CA GLY A 147 5.41 23.61 -12.65
C GLY A 147 6.71 24.02 -11.97
N THR A 148 6.81 24.01 -10.62
CA THR A 148 8.06 24.31 -9.91
C THR A 148 9.19 23.41 -10.42
N GLN A 149 10.29 24.01 -10.87
CA GLN A 149 11.46 23.27 -11.34
C GLN A 149 12.36 22.91 -10.15
N ILE A 150 12.72 21.64 -10.02
CA ILE A 150 13.48 21.11 -8.89
C ILE A 150 14.67 20.35 -9.44
N ASN A 151 15.85 20.63 -8.88
CA ASN A 151 17.07 20.01 -9.35
C ASN A 151 17.18 18.54 -8.87
N ASP A 152 17.18 17.59 -9.80
CA ASP A 152 17.38 16.15 -9.57
C ASP A 152 18.84 15.78 -9.85
N VAL A 153 19.71 16.19 -8.94
CA VAL A 153 21.16 15.91 -8.92
C VAL A 153 21.58 15.49 -7.51
N PRO A 154 22.70 14.77 -7.34
CA PRO A 154 23.14 14.24 -6.05
C PRO A 154 23.04 15.27 -4.93
N LEU A 155 22.47 14.85 -3.81
CA LEU A 155 22.18 15.70 -2.67
C LEU A 155 22.74 15.05 -1.42
N PHE A 156 23.73 15.68 -0.80
CA PHE A 156 24.20 15.27 0.51
C PHE A 156 23.35 15.89 1.61
N ILE A 157 22.95 15.07 2.58
CA ILE A 157 22.23 15.51 3.78
C ILE A 157 23.11 15.26 4.99
N SER A 158 23.50 16.34 5.66
CA SER A 158 24.23 16.25 6.93
C SER A 158 23.35 15.75 8.07
N SER A 159 23.98 15.24 9.14
CA SER A 159 23.28 14.84 10.36
C SER A 159 22.42 15.96 10.96
N ALA A 160 22.92 17.21 10.93
CA ALA A 160 22.17 18.37 11.41
C ALA A 160 20.88 18.60 10.60
N GLU A 161 20.97 18.50 9.27
CA GLU A 161 19.80 18.63 8.38
C GLU A 161 18.84 17.45 8.51
N ASN A 162 19.34 16.27 8.89
CA ASN A 162 18.54 15.08 9.15
C ASN A 162 18.00 15.00 10.60
N GLY A 163 17.99 16.12 11.34
CA GLY A 163 17.44 16.17 12.70
C GLY A 163 18.23 15.33 13.72
N GLY A 164 19.55 15.23 13.56
CA GLY A 164 20.44 14.44 14.43
C GLY A 164 20.58 12.96 14.01
N GLY A 165 19.89 12.52 12.94
CA GLY A 165 20.11 11.21 12.34
C GLY A 165 21.45 11.10 11.60
N PRO A 166 21.81 9.92 11.07
CA PRO A 166 23.01 9.76 10.25
C PRO A 166 22.98 10.68 9.03
N SER A 167 24.15 11.18 8.64
CA SER A 167 24.33 11.80 7.33
C SER A 167 24.08 10.76 6.24
N TRP A 168 23.46 11.16 5.14
CA TRP A 168 23.09 10.24 4.08
C TRP A 168 22.91 10.97 2.75
N GLU A 169 22.85 10.19 1.68
CA GLU A 169 22.64 10.67 0.32
C GLU A 169 21.40 9.95 -0.26
N PRO A 170 20.24 10.61 -0.39
CA PRO A 170 19.09 10.03 -1.07
C PRO A 170 19.44 9.67 -2.52
N LYS A 171 18.97 8.50 -2.96
CA LYS A 171 19.15 8.02 -4.34
C LYS A 171 17.80 7.75 -4.98
N ASN A 172 17.70 8.00 -6.28
CA ASN A 172 16.52 7.63 -7.06
C ASN A 172 16.50 6.12 -7.32
N ASP A 173 15.30 5.53 -7.29
CA ASP A 173 15.13 4.09 -7.47
C ASP A 173 15.55 3.62 -8.88
N ASP A 174 15.38 4.49 -9.89
CA ASP A 174 15.80 4.26 -11.27
C ASP A 174 17.31 4.48 -11.49
N GLY A 175 18.02 5.04 -10.50
CA GLY A 175 19.45 5.32 -10.56
C GLY A 175 19.85 6.47 -11.48
N PHE A 176 18.88 7.27 -11.97
CA PHE A 176 19.17 8.38 -12.87
C PHE A 176 18.91 9.73 -12.21
N ASP A 177 19.84 10.65 -12.43
CA ASP A 177 19.73 12.07 -12.09
C ASP A 177 19.32 12.83 -13.35
N ASN A 178 18.15 13.47 -13.33
CA ASN A 178 17.58 14.12 -14.51
C ASN A 178 17.86 15.63 -14.59
N GLY A 179 18.62 16.21 -13.65
CA GLY A 179 18.80 17.65 -13.58
C GLY A 179 17.48 18.37 -13.26
N PRO A 180 17.26 19.61 -13.75
CA PRO A 180 16.01 20.33 -13.51
C PRO A 180 14.78 19.58 -14.07
N ILE A 181 13.85 19.19 -13.18
CA ILE A 181 12.57 18.57 -13.53
C ILE A 181 11.40 19.24 -12.79
N SER A 182 10.20 19.18 -13.35
CA SER A 182 9.02 19.76 -12.67
C SER A 182 8.60 18.94 -11.44
N MET A 183 7.96 19.59 -10.46
CA MET A 183 7.32 18.93 -9.32
C MET A 183 6.32 17.85 -9.78
N CYS A 184 5.58 18.14 -10.84
CA CYS A 184 4.67 17.19 -11.49
C CYS A 184 5.39 15.93 -11.97
N TYR A 185 6.49 16.09 -12.72
CA TYR A 185 7.30 14.97 -13.19
C TYR A 185 7.94 14.20 -12.03
N ALA A 186 8.47 14.90 -11.04
CA ALA A 186 9.07 14.31 -9.86
C ALA A 186 8.09 13.40 -9.11
N LEU A 187 6.83 13.81 -8.94
CA LEU A 187 5.81 12.97 -8.30
C LEU A 187 5.39 11.80 -9.21
N ALA A 188 5.17 12.05 -10.50
CA ALA A 188 4.76 11.04 -11.48
C ALA A 188 5.79 9.90 -11.58
N LYS A 189 7.08 10.25 -11.65
CA LYS A 189 8.21 9.30 -11.70
C LYS A 189 8.74 8.90 -10.33
N SER A 190 8.12 9.40 -9.25
CA SER A 190 8.48 9.05 -7.88
C SER A 190 9.94 9.33 -7.52
N LYS A 191 10.51 10.43 -8.00
CA LYS A 191 11.91 10.81 -7.75
C LYS A 191 12.15 11.11 -6.28
N ASN A 192 13.19 10.54 -5.68
CA ASN A 192 13.50 10.66 -4.24
C ASN A 192 14.22 11.97 -3.93
N VAL A 193 15.20 12.36 -4.75
CA VAL A 193 16.02 13.55 -4.51
C VAL A 193 15.16 14.84 -4.51
N PRO A 194 14.36 15.15 -5.55
CA PRO A 194 13.42 16.27 -5.54
C PRO A 194 12.44 16.24 -4.36
N SER A 195 11.92 15.06 -3.99
CA SER A 195 11.03 14.91 -2.85
C SER A 195 11.69 15.34 -1.54
N VAL A 196 12.95 14.93 -1.32
CA VAL A 196 13.75 15.34 -0.15
C VAL A 196 14.03 16.84 -0.18
N ARG A 197 14.32 17.42 -1.35
CA ARG A 197 14.49 18.87 -1.50
C ARG A 197 13.22 19.64 -1.11
N ILE A 198 12.05 19.18 -1.57
CA ILE A 198 10.76 19.77 -1.20
C ILE A 198 10.59 19.74 0.32
N LEU A 199 10.78 18.56 0.94
CA LEU A 199 10.61 18.43 2.39
C LEU A 199 11.62 19.29 3.17
N LYS A 200 12.86 19.38 2.69
CA LYS A 200 13.89 20.26 3.27
C LYS A 200 13.48 21.72 3.21
N ALA A 201 12.93 22.17 2.08
CA ALA A 201 12.48 23.56 1.89
C ALA A 201 11.28 23.92 2.78
N ILE A 202 10.30 23.02 2.91
CA ILE A 202 9.11 23.28 3.75
C ILE A 202 9.33 22.91 5.21
N THR A 203 10.43 22.21 5.54
CA THR A 203 10.83 21.67 6.84
C THR A 203 9.97 20.49 7.35
N PRO A 204 10.58 19.47 7.98
CA PRO A 204 9.84 18.41 8.67
C PRO A 204 8.90 18.91 9.77
N GLN A 205 9.27 19.99 10.47
CA GLN A 205 8.50 20.55 11.58
C GLN A 205 7.16 21.13 11.14
N TYR A 206 7.09 21.67 9.92
CA TYR A 206 5.83 22.10 9.32
C TYR A 206 5.07 20.92 8.68
N ALA A 207 5.79 20.05 7.97
CA ALA A 207 5.17 18.97 7.21
C ALA A 207 4.52 17.90 8.10
N GLN A 208 5.12 17.52 9.23
CA GLN A 208 4.57 16.45 10.08
C GLN A 208 3.17 16.79 10.62
N PRO A 209 2.93 17.96 11.24
CA PRO A 209 1.58 18.31 11.71
C PRO A 209 0.57 18.45 10.56
N TYR A 210 1.04 18.81 9.36
CA TYR A 210 0.19 18.88 8.18
C TYR A 210 -0.27 17.50 7.71
N VAL A 211 0.65 16.53 7.58
CA VAL A 211 0.29 15.17 7.12
C VAL A 211 -0.55 14.42 8.15
N VAL A 212 -0.39 14.70 9.45
CA VAL A 212 -1.23 14.10 10.51
C VAL A 212 -2.72 14.43 10.33
N ARG A 213 -3.07 15.55 9.68
CA ARG A 213 -4.47 15.92 9.38
C ARG A 213 -5.17 14.92 8.45
N PHE A 214 -4.41 14.08 7.74
CA PHE A 214 -4.95 13.02 6.90
C PHE A 214 -5.37 11.76 7.68
N GLY A 215 -5.18 11.74 9.01
CA GLY A 215 -5.55 10.60 9.87
C GLY A 215 -4.39 9.66 10.24
N PHE A 216 -3.15 10.06 9.96
CA PHE A 216 -1.97 9.30 10.37
C PHE A 216 -1.67 9.46 11.86
N ASP A 217 -1.14 8.40 12.47
CA ASP A 217 -0.68 8.43 13.85
C ASP A 217 0.64 9.23 13.94
N ALA A 218 0.57 10.40 14.57
CA ALA A 218 1.70 11.31 14.73
C ALA A 218 2.95 10.64 15.34
N ALA A 219 2.78 9.66 16.22
CA ALA A 219 3.88 8.96 16.87
C ALA A 219 4.62 8.00 15.93
N LYS A 220 4.03 7.66 14.78
CA LYS A 220 4.60 6.76 13.77
C LYS A 220 5.07 7.47 12.51
N ILE A 221 4.92 8.79 12.46
CA ILE A 221 5.44 9.63 11.39
C ILE A 221 6.73 10.32 11.87
N PRO A 222 7.88 10.07 11.23
CA PRO A 222 9.15 10.65 11.64
C PRO A 222 9.19 12.15 11.37
N THR A 223 9.93 12.88 12.20
CA THR A 223 10.09 14.34 12.11
C THR A 223 11.42 14.74 11.44
N ASN A 224 11.93 13.91 10.51
CA ASN A 224 13.18 14.15 9.78
C ASN A 224 12.94 14.05 8.25
N LEU A 225 13.98 14.27 7.45
CA LEU A 225 13.87 14.31 5.99
C LEU A 225 13.52 12.97 5.35
N THR A 226 13.69 11.85 6.06
CA THR A 226 13.32 10.53 5.54
C THR A 226 11.80 10.34 5.46
N MET A 227 11.01 11.17 6.14
CA MET A 227 9.54 11.13 6.14
C MET A 227 8.95 11.11 4.73
N VAL A 228 9.48 11.93 3.81
CA VAL A 228 8.95 12.01 2.44
C VAL A 228 9.21 10.73 1.63
N LEU A 229 10.15 9.90 2.07
CA LEU A 229 10.37 8.56 1.51
C LEU A 229 9.48 7.49 2.14
N GLY A 230 8.58 7.87 3.06
CA GLY A 230 7.63 6.96 3.69
C GLY A 230 8.29 6.00 4.68
N THR A 231 9.30 6.45 5.43
CA THR A 231 9.95 5.66 6.49
C THR A 231 9.13 5.55 7.77
N GLY A 232 8.05 6.32 7.90
CA GLY A 232 7.04 6.14 8.94
C GLY A 232 6.23 4.86 8.75
N SER A 233 5.39 4.52 9.72
CA SER A 233 4.54 3.32 9.66
C SER A 233 3.06 3.69 9.61
N VAL A 234 2.32 3.08 8.69
CA VAL A 234 0.87 3.26 8.51
C VAL A 234 0.20 1.90 8.37
N THR A 235 -1.12 1.87 8.55
CA THR A 235 -1.96 0.73 8.17
C THR A 235 -2.61 0.98 6.79
N PRO A 236 -2.94 -0.06 6.01
CA PRO A 236 -3.72 0.12 4.78
C PRO A 236 -5.04 0.87 4.99
N MET A 237 -5.68 0.71 6.15
CA MET A 237 -6.87 1.47 6.53
C MET A 237 -6.59 2.98 6.64
N GLN A 238 -5.51 3.38 7.32
CA GLN A 238 -5.12 4.79 7.40
C GLN A 238 -4.77 5.36 6.04
N GLU A 239 -4.07 4.59 5.21
CA GLU A 239 -3.72 4.99 3.86
C GLU A 239 -5.00 5.22 3.01
N ALA A 240 -6.01 4.35 3.12
CA ALA A 240 -7.28 4.52 2.42
C ALA A 240 -8.03 5.79 2.89
N GLY A 241 -8.13 6.01 4.20
CA GLY A 241 -8.72 7.24 4.75
C GLY A 241 -7.98 8.51 4.31
N ALA A 242 -6.64 8.47 4.28
CA ALA A 242 -5.81 9.58 3.84
C ALA A 242 -5.99 9.89 2.34
N TYR A 243 -6.06 8.87 1.48
CA TYR A 243 -6.33 9.07 0.05
C TYR A 243 -7.77 9.53 -0.21
N ALA A 244 -8.72 9.20 0.67
CA ALA A 244 -10.09 9.70 0.58
C ALA A 244 -10.17 11.23 0.69
N VAL A 245 -9.30 11.86 1.48
CA VAL A 245 -9.20 13.33 1.56
C VAL A 245 -8.93 13.94 0.18
N PHE A 246 -8.04 13.35 -0.61
CA PHE A 246 -7.84 13.78 -1.99
C PHE A 246 -9.04 13.43 -2.87
N ALA A 247 -9.66 12.26 -2.67
CA ALA A 247 -10.77 11.76 -3.46
C ALA A 247 -12.05 12.62 -3.34
N ASN A 248 -12.31 13.17 -2.16
CA ASN A 248 -13.57 13.84 -1.82
C ASN A 248 -13.49 15.38 -1.77
N GLY A 249 -12.33 15.96 -2.10
CA GLY A 249 -12.16 17.42 -2.14
C GLY A 249 -11.69 18.07 -0.83
N GLY A 250 -11.10 17.28 0.07
CA GLY A 250 -10.34 17.78 1.22
C GLY A 250 -10.94 17.50 2.59
N PHE A 251 -11.90 16.58 2.68
CA PHE A 251 -12.58 16.23 3.93
C PHE A 251 -12.03 14.95 4.53
N GLN A 252 -11.83 14.95 5.84
CA GLN A 252 -11.51 13.73 6.58
C GLN A 252 -12.78 12.93 6.81
N ILE A 253 -12.72 11.64 6.49
CA ILE A 253 -13.78 10.67 6.71
C ILE A 253 -13.24 9.55 7.59
N GLN A 254 -14.09 8.98 8.43
CA GLN A 254 -13.73 7.88 9.32
C GLN A 254 -14.26 6.58 8.73
N PRO A 255 -13.38 5.62 8.38
CA PRO A 255 -13.83 4.33 7.88
C PRO A 255 -14.76 3.61 8.88
N TYR A 256 -15.88 3.07 8.40
CA TYR A 256 -16.84 2.35 9.24
C TYR A 256 -17.42 1.13 8.55
N MET A 257 -17.69 0.08 9.33
CA MET A 257 -18.15 -1.22 8.84
C MET A 257 -19.62 -1.52 9.19
N VAL A 258 -20.07 -1.12 10.37
CA VAL A 258 -21.43 -1.42 10.84
C VAL A 258 -22.35 -0.28 10.40
N ASP A 259 -23.26 -0.56 9.47
CA ASP A 259 -24.25 0.41 8.99
C ASP A 259 -25.50 0.44 9.89
N LYS A 260 -26.02 -0.73 10.25
CA LYS A 260 -27.25 -0.86 11.04
C LYS A 260 -27.25 -2.11 11.91
N ILE A 261 -27.80 -2.00 13.12
CA ILE A 261 -28.05 -3.14 14.01
C ILE A 261 -29.54 -3.22 14.29
N THR A 262 -30.14 -4.40 14.07
CA THR A 262 -31.57 -4.66 14.25
C THR A 262 -31.83 -5.92 15.05
N ASP A 263 -32.94 -6.00 15.79
CA ASP A 263 -33.43 -7.29 16.31
C ASP A 263 -34.07 -8.16 15.21
N THR A 264 -34.47 -9.38 15.58
CA THR A 264 -35.18 -10.33 14.72
C THR A 264 -36.55 -9.85 14.23
N ARG A 265 -37.10 -8.78 14.82
CA ARG A 265 -38.36 -8.14 14.43
C ARG A 265 -38.15 -6.90 13.57
N GLY A 266 -36.90 -6.57 13.23
CA GLY A 266 -36.53 -5.41 12.42
C GLY A 266 -36.48 -4.09 13.18
N LYS A 267 -36.57 -4.10 14.52
CA LYS A 267 -36.39 -2.88 15.33
C LYS A 267 -34.92 -2.46 15.29
N SER A 268 -34.65 -1.23 14.83
CA SER A 268 -33.30 -0.66 14.81
C SER A 268 -32.83 -0.26 16.20
N TYR A 269 -31.61 -0.65 16.56
CA TYR A 269 -30.91 -0.25 17.80
C TYR A 269 -29.75 0.69 17.52
N PHE A 270 -29.19 0.62 16.31
CA PHE A 270 -28.10 1.45 15.86
C PHE A 270 -28.23 1.67 14.37
N GLU A 271 -27.93 2.88 13.94
CA GLU A 271 -27.77 3.26 12.54
C GLU A 271 -26.60 4.22 12.48
N ALA A 272 -25.65 3.94 11.59
CA ALA A 272 -24.45 4.72 11.44
C ALA A 272 -24.82 6.15 11.02
N LYS A 273 -24.15 7.12 11.62
CA LYS A 273 -24.22 8.53 11.23
C LYS A 273 -22.83 8.96 10.80
N PRO A 274 -22.35 8.47 9.64
CA PRO A 274 -21.00 8.76 9.21
C PRO A 274 -20.83 10.25 8.97
N THR A 275 -19.61 10.70 9.17
CA THR A 275 -19.17 12.00 8.69
C THR A 275 -19.25 12.00 7.17
N HIS A 276 -19.88 13.03 6.58
CA HIS A 276 -20.00 13.15 5.13
C HIS A 276 -19.05 14.21 4.59
N ALA A 277 -18.38 13.92 3.48
CA ALA A 277 -17.71 14.93 2.68
C ALA A 277 -18.70 16.05 2.30
N GLY A 278 -18.26 17.31 2.44
CA GLY A 278 -19.11 18.49 2.33
C GLY A 278 -19.45 19.16 3.65
N GLN A 279 -19.18 18.50 4.79
CA GLN A 279 -19.27 19.14 6.11
C GLN A 279 -17.98 19.92 6.39
N GLU A 280 -18.04 21.24 6.40
CA GLU A 280 -16.86 22.10 6.54
C GLU A 280 -16.11 21.92 7.88
N SER A 281 -16.75 21.41 8.93
CA SER A 281 -16.07 21.04 10.19
C SER A 281 -15.01 19.96 10.02
N GLU A 282 -15.11 19.19 8.93
CA GLU A 282 -14.30 18.01 8.64
C GLU A 282 -13.25 18.30 7.56
N ARG A 283 -13.19 19.55 7.07
CA ARG A 283 -12.22 19.97 6.08
C ARG A 283 -10.84 20.02 6.72
N VAL A 284 -9.91 19.24 6.15
CA VAL A 284 -8.52 19.17 6.63
C VAL A 284 -7.51 19.77 5.66
N ILE A 285 -7.87 19.88 4.38
CA ILE A 285 -7.14 20.62 3.36
C ILE A 285 -8.08 21.48 2.51
N ASP A 286 -7.54 22.55 1.92
CA ASP A 286 -8.27 23.42 1.01
C ASP A 286 -8.73 22.63 -0.24
N THR A 287 -9.93 22.93 -0.75
CA THR A 287 -10.45 22.30 -1.97
C THR A 287 -9.55 22.55 -3.19
N ARG A 288 -8.84 23.70 -3.22
CA ARG A 288 -7.85 24.04 -4.25
C ARG A 288 -6.67 23.09 -4.18
N ASN A 289 -6.20 22.77 -2.97
CA ASN A 289 -5.13 21.81 -2.74
C ASN A 289 -5.54 20.42 -3.23
N ALA A 290 -6.70 19.93 -2.79
CA ALA A 290 -7.23 18.63 -3.20
C ALA A 290 -7.40 18.53 -4.72
N PHE A 291 -7.82 19.61 -5.38
CA PHE A 291 -7.94 19.70 -6.84
C PHE A 291 -6.59 19.60 -7.57
N ILE A 292 -5.58 20.37 -7.15
CA ILE A 292 -4.23 20.32 -7.75
C ILE A 292 -3.58 18.96 -7.49
N MET A 293 -3.68 18.43 -6.27
CA MET A 293 -3.17 17.10 -5.93
C MET A 293 -3.84 15.99 -6.72
N ASN A 294 -5.14 16.10 -7.00
CA ASN A 294 -5.83 15.17 -7.90
C ASN A 294 -5.24 15.22 -9.31
N SER A 295 -4.99 16.40 -9.88
CA SER A 295 -4.33 16.53 -11.18
C SER A 295 -2.95 15.86 -11.20
N LEU A 296 -2.15 16.08 -10.14
CA LEU A 296 -0.84 15.46 -9.98
C LEU A 296 -0.92 13.93 -9.88
N LEU A 297 -1.86 13.38 -9.10
CA LEU A 297 -2.08 11.94 -8.95
C LEU A 297 -2.67 11.30 -10.21
N GLN A 298 -3.48 12.03 -10.99
CA GLN A 298 -3.89 11.60 -12.32
C GLN A 298 -2.68 11.53 -13.28
N GLN A 299 -1.72 12.46 -13.18
CA GLN A 299 -0.51 12.41 -13.99
C GLN A 299 0.34 11.16 -13.70
N VAL A 300 0.41 10.73 -12.43
CA VAL A 300 1.06 9.46 -12.04
C VAL A 300 0.44 8.27 -12.79
N VAL A 301 -0.90 8.25 -12.92
CA VAL A 301 -1.64 7.20 -13.61
C VAL A 301 -1.58 7.33 -15.14
N ARG A 302 -1.43 8.55 -15.67
CA ARG A 302 -1.37 8.77 -17.13
C ARG A 302 -0.01 8.42 -17.72
N SER A 303 1.08 8.82 -17.08
CA SER A 303 2.43 8.67 -17.65
C SER A 303 3.52 8.33 -16.63
N GLY A 304 3.14 8.16 -15.37
CA GLY A 304 4.05 7.89 -14.27
C GLY A 304 4.18 6.41 -13.92
N THR A 305 4.58 6.16 -12.68
CA THR A 305 4.73 4.80 -12.11
C THR A 305 3.40 4.04 -12.00
N GLY A 306 2.25 4.73 -12.02
CA GLY A 306 0.92 4.13 -12.02
C GLY A 306 0.33 3.89 -13.41
N ALA A 307 1.12 4.02 -14.48
CA ALA A 307 0.64 4.01 -15.87
C ALA A 307 -0.24 2.81 -16.24
N MET A 308 -0.02 1.64 -15.63
CA MET A 308 -0.87 0.46 -15.90
C MET A 308 -2.33 0.65 -15.51
N ALA A 309 -2.67 1.53 -14.55
CA ALA A 309 -4.06 1.80 -14.18
C ALA A 309 -4.84 2.50 -15.30
N SER A 310 -4.17 3.15 -16.25
CA SER A 310 -4.81 3.71 -17.45
C SER A 310 -5.52 2.66 -18.32
N LYS A 311 -5.18 1.37 -18.17
CA LYS A 311 -5.88 0.23 -18.82
C LYS A 311 -7.36 0.13 -18.43
N LEU A 312 -7.79 0.81 -17.36
CA LEU A 312 -9.20 0.94 -16.99
C LEU A 312 -9.98 1.81 -17.99
N GLY A 313 -9.30 2.59 -18.83
CA GLY A 313 -9.93 3.40 -19.88
C GLY A 313 -10.75 4.57 -19.36
N ARG A 314 -10.37 5.13 -18.21
CA ARG A 314 -11.10 6.20 -17.51
C ARG A 314 -10.22 7.42 -17.24
N GLY A 315 -10.78 8.61 -17.35
CA GLY A 315 -10.09 9.89 -17.10
C GLY A 315 -10.03 10.32 -15.64
N ASP A 316 -10.86 9.73 -14.79
CA ASP A 316 -11.03 10.06 -13.37
C ASP A 316 -10.17 9.24 -12.40
N ILE A 317 -9.27 8.39 -12.92
CA ILE A 317 -8.39 7.55 -12.09
C ILE A 317 -7.17 8.32 -11.63
N ALA A 318 -6.92 8.29 -10.32
CA ALA A 318 -5.75 8.89 -9.70
C ALA A 318 -5.15 7.91 -8.68
N GLY A 319 -3.84 7.97 -8.47
CA GLY A 319 -3.20 7.10 -7.48
C GLY A 319 -1.69 7.17 -7.49
N LYS A 320 -1.07 6.40 -6.61
CA LYS A 320 0.38 6.37 -6.43
C LYS A 320 0.84 4.97 -6.03
N THR A 321 1.92 4.53 -6.67
CA THR A 321 2.68 3.34 -6.25
C THR A 321 3.52 3.67 -5.01
N GLY A 322 3.63 2.72 -4.10
CA GLY A 322 4.59 2.73 -3.00
C GLY A 322 5.52 1.53 -3.10
N THR A 323 6.80 1.78 -2.90
CA THR A 323 7.84 0.76 -2.73
C THR A 323 8.75 1.25 -1.62
N THR A 324 9.09 0.37 -0.68
CA THR A 324 10.02 0.68 0.42
C THR A 324 11.46 0.41 0.00
N SER A 325 12.42 0.97 0.75
CA SER A 325 13.83 0.61 0.63
C SER A 325 13.99 -0.91 0.81
N ASP A 326 14.87 -1.54 0.04
CA ASP A 326 15.06 -3.01 -0.04
C ASP A 326 13.84 -3.82 -0.50
N ALA A 327 12.78 -3.12 -0.94
CA ALA A 327 11.64 -3.69 -1.60
C ALA A 327 10.90 -4.70 -0.69
N LEU A 328 10.71 -4.33 0.58
CA LEU A 328 10.03 -5.12 1.60
C LEU A 328 8.50 -5.08 1.46
N ASP A 329 7.99 -3.92 0.99
CA ASP A 329 6.57 -3.65 0.84
C ASP A 329 6.28 -3.08 -0.56
N GLY A 330 5.21 -3.60 -1.18
CA GLY A 330 4.63 -3.06 -2.39
C GLY A 330 3.23 -2.52 -2.11
N TRP A 331 2.98 -1.29 -2.55
CA TRP A 331 1.71 -0.60 -2.38
C TRP A 331 1.17 -0.05 -3.69
N PHE A 332 -0.15 0.02 -3.79
CA PHE A 332 -0.82 0.96 -4.66
C PHE A 332 -2.02 1.55 -3.93
N SER A 333 -2.05 2.88 -3.86
CA SER A 333 -3.11 3.65 -3.22
C SER A 333 -3.73 4.56 -4.26
N GLY A 334 -5.03 4.46 -4.48
CA GLY A 334 -5.68 5.19 -5.56
C GLY A 334 -7.19 5.25 -5.43
N TYR A 335 -7.79 6.03 -6.33
CA TYR A 335 -9.23 6.23 -6.35
C TYR A 335 -9.74 6.48 -7.77
N GLY A 336 -11.05 6.30 -7.94
CA GLY A 336 -11.81 6.58 -9.15
C GLY A 336 -13.30 6.65 -8.82
N GLY A 337 -14.06 7.52 -9.48
CA GLY A 337 -15.42 7.83 -9.03
C GLY A 337 -15.42 8.33 -7.58
N LYS A 338 -16.24 7.69 -6.73
CA LYS A 338 -16.30 7.91 -5.27
C LYS A 338 -15.66 6.77 -4.47
N LEU A 339 -14.81 5.97 -5.11
CA LEU A 339 -14.23 4.78 -4.52
C LEU A 339 -12.72 4.96 -4.34
N VAL A 340 -12.26 4.80 -3.10
CA VAL A 340 -10.84 4.74 -2.77
C VAL A 340 -10.49 3.29 -2.49
N ALA A 341 -9.36 2.83 -2.99
CA ALA A 341 -8.85 1.50 -2.69
C ALA A 341 -7.33 1.51 -2.49
N VAL A 342 -6.87 0.64 -1.59
CA VAL A 342 -5.46 0.42 -1.28
C VAL A 342 -5.18 -1.06 -1.32
N SER A 343 -4.13 -1.42 -2.06
CA SER A 343 -3.57 -2.78 -2.11
C SER A 343 -2.16 -2.77 -1.55
N TRP A 344 -1.86 -3.72 -0.68
CA TRP A 344 -0.52 -3.96 -0.12
C TRP A 344 -0.10 -5.41 -0.30
N MET A 345 1.21 -5.63 -0.48
CA MET A 345 1.84 -6.94 -0.46
C MET A 345 3.20 -6.86 0.22
N GLY A 346 3.51 -7.84 1.07
CA GLY A 346 4.75 -7.90 1.84
C GLY A 346 4.80 -9.15 2.71
N TYR A 347 5.94 -9.43 3.32
CA TYR A 347 6.05 -10.58 4.25
C TYR A 347 5.83 -10.14 5.70
N ASP A 348 5.14 -10.97 6.49
CA ASP A 348 4.90 -10.77 7.93
C ASP A 348 6.21 -10.44 8.65
N GLU A 349 7.19 -11.34 8.52
CA GLU A 349 8.59 -11.07 8.81
C GLU A 349 9.22 -10.33 7.62
N PRO A 350 9.65 -9.07 7.78
CA PRO A 350 10.13 -8.27 6.65
C PRO A 350 11.32 -8.94 5.95
N LYS A 351 11.12 -9.30 4.69
CA LYS A 351 12.16 -9.76 3.78
C LYS A 351 11.91 -9.19 2.40
N SER A 352 12.96 -9.05 1.62
CA SER A 352 12.84 -8.50 0.27
C SER A 352 11.88 -9.35 -0.57
N LEU A 353 10.95 -8.69 -1.27
CA LEU A 353 10.10 -9.30 -2.28
C LEU A 353 10.90 -9.67 -3.55
N GLY A 354 12.16 -9.23 -3.67
CA GLY A 354 13.06 -9.50 -4.79
C GLY A 354 13.51 -8.23 -5.54
N SER A 355 13.34 -8.20 -6.88
CA SER A 355 13.74 -7.08 -7.76
C SER A 355 13.08 -5.74 -7.43
N ARG A 356 13.63 -4.61 -7.88
CA ARG A 356 13.06 -3.27 -7.62
C ARG A 356 11.78 -3.06 -8.47
N GLU A 357 10.76 -2.37 -7.94
CA GLU A 357 9.44 -2.00 -8.55
C GLU A 357 8.17 -2.84 -8.19
N PHE A 358 7.93 -3.16 -6.92
CA PHE A 358 6.76 -3.96 -6.50
C PHE A 358 5.42 -3.24 -6.43
N GLY A 359 5.39 -1.94 -6.14
CA GLY A 359 4.11 -1.21 -6.14
C GLY A 359 3.37 -1.33 -7.47
N ALA A 360 4.10 -1.27 -8.58
CA ALA A 360 3.54 -1.40 -9.93
C ALA A 360 3.30 -2.85 -10.39
N THR A 361 4.09 -3.82 -9.90
CA THR A 361 4.07 -5.21 -10.42
C THR A 361 3.29 -6.20 -9.55
N LEU A 362 3.12 -5.94 -8.26
CA LEU A 362 2.44 -6.84 -7.32
C LEU A 362 1.14 -6.25 -6.77
N ALA A 363 1.19 -5.03 -6.23
CA ALA A 363 0.03 -4.41 -5.60
C ALA A 363 -0.97 -3.86 -6.64
N LEU A 364 -0.46 -3.07 -7.60
CA LEU A 364 -1.30 -2.43 -8.62
C LEU A 364 -2.19 -3.39 -9.44
N PRO A 365 -1.76 -4.60 -9.86
CA PRO A 365 -2.65 -5.53 -10.57
C PRO A 365 -3.91 -5.90 -9.77
N ALA A 366 -3.79 -6.19 -8.47
CA ALA A 366 -4.94 -6.50 -7.62
C ALA A 366 -5.91 -5.31 -7.53
N TRP A 367 -5.35 -4.10 -7.41
CA TRP A 367 -6.14 -2.87 -7.43
C TRP A 367 -6.88 -2.66 -8.76
N ILE A 368 -6.21 -2.85 -9.90
CA ILE A 368 -6.82 -2.72 -11.23
C ILE A 368 -7.96 -3.72 -11.38
N ASP A 369 -7.77 -4.98 -10.97
CA ASP A 369 -8.77 -6.02 -11.14
C ASP A 369 -10.04 -5.72 -10.34
N TYR A 370 -9.90 -5.27 -9.09
CA TYR A 370 -11.03 -4.82 -8.28
C TYR A 370 -11.72 -3.60 -8.91
N MET A 371 -10.96 -2.55 -9.25
CA MET A 371 -11.52 -1.30 -9.77
C MET A 371 -12.19 -1.47 -11.14
N ARG A 372 -11.71 -2.42 -11.97
CA ARG A 372 -12.36 -2.78 -13.25
C ARG A 372 -13.79 -3.27 -13.04
N VAL A 373 -14.03 -4.04 -11.98
CA VAL A 373 -15.36 -4.55 -11.63
C VAL A 373 -16.16 -3.45 -10.94
N ALA A 374 -15.60 -2.82 -9.91
CA ALA A 374 -16.31 -1.87 -9.06
C ALA A 374 -16.74 -0.59 -9.80
N LEU A 375 -15.96 -0.13 -10.79
CA LEU A 375 -16.28 1.08 -11.57
C LEU A 375 -17.09 0.79 -12.84
N LYS A 376 -17.45 -0.47 -13.11
CA LYS A 376 -18.23 -0.81 -14.30
C LYS A 376 -19.61 -0.16 -14.24
N GLY A 377 -19.90 0.73 -15.19
CA GLY A 377 -21.17 1.46 -15.25
C GLY A 377 -21.28 2.65 -14.28
N VAL A 378 -20.24 2.90 -13.46
CA VAL A 378 -20.16 4.08 -12.61
C VAL A 378 -19.73 5.28 -13.46
N PRO A 379 -20.46 6.41 -13.46
CA PRO A 379 -20.04 7.61 -14.18
C PRO A 379 -18.65 8.09 -13.77
N GLU A 380 -17.90 8.71 -14.68
CA GLU A 380 -16.64 9.35 -14.33
C GLU A 380 -16.87 10.58 -13.45
N ALA A 381 -16.12 10.67 -12.35
CA ALA A 381 -16.16 11.85 -11.50
C ALA A 381 -15.48 13.02 -12.23
N GLN A 382 -16.25 14.07 -12.52
CA GLN A 382 -15.70 15.33 -13.02
C GLN A 382 -15.49 16.29 -11.85
N ARG A 383 -14.27 16.81 -11.71
CA ARG A 383 -13.97 17.87 -10.75
C ARG A 383 -13.82 19.19 -11.49
N ALA A 384 -14.75 20.10 -11.24
CA ALA A 384 -14.61 21.47 -11.69
C ALA A 384 -13.46 22.15 -10.95
N ALA A 385 -12.75 23.05 -11.64
CA ALA A 385 -11.76 23.90 -10.99
C ALA A 385 -12.46 24.78 -9.95
N PRO A 386 -12.04 24.74 -8.67
CA PRO A 386 -12.63 25.58 -7.64
C PRO A 386 -12.26 27.06 -7.84
N ALA A 387 -12.98 27.97 -7.18
CA ALA A 387 -12.55 29.36 -7.12
C ALA A 387 -11.15 29.48 -6.47
N GLY A 388 -10.36 30.45 -6.89
CA GLY A 388 -9.03 30.71 -6.31
C GLY A 388 -7.90 29.81 -6.83
N VAL A 389 -8.10 29.04 -7.90
CA VAL A 389 -7.00 28.52 -8.73
C VAL A 389 -6.86 29.31 -10.02
N ALA A 390 -5.64 29.34 -10.55
CA ALA A 390 -5.28 29.94 -11.83
C ALA A 390 -4.42 28.97 -12.66
N GLN A 391 -4.19 29.32 -13.93
CA GLN A 391 -3.30 28.60 -14.83
C GLN A 391 -1.99 29.37 -14.98
N LYS A 392 -0.86 28.68 -14.86
CA LYS A 392 0.48 29.21 -15.11
C LYS A 392 1.27 28.19 -15.91
N ASP A 393 1.65 28.57 -17.13
CA ASP A 393 2.40 27.70 -18.06
C ASP A 393 1.76 26.33 -18.30
N GLY A 394 0.42 26.27 -18.28
CA GLY A 394 -0.36 25.04 -18.47
C GLY A 394 -0.55 24.19 -17.21
N GLU A 395 -0.07 24.66 -16.06
CA GLU A 395 -0.22 24.01 -14.76
C GLU A 395 -1.15 24.79 -13.83
N TRP A 396 -1.88 24.07 -12.98
CA TRP A 396 -2.74 24.68 -11.97
C TRP A 396 -1.93 25.22 -10.79
N ILE A 397 -2.25 26.43 -10.33
CA ILE A 397 -1.64 27.07 -9.17
C ILE A 397 -2.69 27.79 -8.32
N PHE A 398 -2.43 28.01 -7.03
CA PHE A 398 -3.25 28.91 -6.24
C PHE A 398 -3.13 30.34 -6.79
N ALA A 399 -4.26 31.02 -6.96
CA ALA A 399 -4.31 32.32 -7.64
C ALA A 399 -3.42 33.37 -6.95
N GLU A 400 -3.33 33.33 -5.62
CA GLU A 400 -2.47 34.21 -4.83
C GLU A 400 -0.97 34.04 -5.10
N PHE A 401 -0.55 32.90 -5.65
CA PHE A 401 0.85 32.63 -6.01
C PHE A 401 1.15 32.82 -7.50
N ALA A 402 0.13 32.99 -8.35
CA ALA A 402 0.28 33.01 -9.80
C ALA A 402 1.26 34.10 -10.27
N ASP A 403 1.05 35.32 -9.79
CA ASP A 403 1.83 36.51 -10.18
C ASP A 403 3.06 36.71 -9.29
N THR A 404 2.93 36.51 -7.97
CA THR A 404 3.99 36.72 -6.98
C THR A 404 3.97 35.63 -5.92
N GLY A 405 5.13 35.14 -5.50
CA GLY A 405 5.24 34.20 -4.38
C GLY A 405 5.26 32.71 -4.74
N ALA A 406 5.03 32.35 -6.02
CA ALA A 406 5.31 30.99 -6.49
C ALA A 406 6.80 30.65 -6.36
N VAL A 407 7.08 29.47 -5.83
CA VAL A 407 8.42 28.88 -5.89
C VAL A 407 8.66 28.43 -7.32
N ALA A 408 9.40 29.22 -8.10
CA ALA A 408 9.69 28.91 -9.50
C ALA A 408 10.73 27.79 -9.64
N THR A 409 11.79 27.84 -8.82
CA THR A 409 12.90 26.90 -8.86
C THR A 409 13.33 26.49 -7.46
N LEU A 410 13.92 25.28 -7.32
CA LEU A 410 14.50 24.78 -6.08
C LEU A 410 15.80 24.01 -6.34
N GLY A 411 16.88 24.41 -5.65
CA GLY A 411 18.17 23.71 -5.69
C GLY A 411 18.97 23.92 -6.98
N MET A 412 18.70 24.99 -7.74
CA MET A 412 19.41 25.28 -9.00
C MET A 412 20.81 25.84 -8.79
N ASP A 413 21.09 26.37 -7.60
CA ASP A 413 22.37 26.97 -7.24
C ASP A 413 23.39 25.93 -6.73
N ASP A 414 23.03 24.65 -6.70
CA ASP A 414 23.84 23.54 -6.16
C ASP A 414 25.10 23.21 -6.99
N ALA A 415 25.52 24.08 -7.92
CA ALA A 415 26.73 23.89 -8.70
C ALA A 415 27.99 24.19 -7.88
N GLN A 416 28.92 23.21 -7.83
CA GLN A 416 30.32 23.25 -7.35
C GLN A 416 30.60 22.88 -5.88
N ALA A 417 29.96 21.84 -5.33
CA ALA A 417 30.66 21.05 -4.31
C ALA A 417 31.59 20.04 -5.02
N THR A 418 32.84 20.43 -5.29
CA THR A 418 33.90 19.44 -5.53
C THR A 418 33.97 18.52 -4.31
N PRO A 419 34.07 17.18 -4.46
CA PRO A 419 34.24 16.30 -3.32
C PRO A 419 35.61 16.58 -2.72
N ASP A 420 35.67 17.42 -1.69
CA ASP A 420 36.82 17.43 -0.81
C ASP A 420 36.86 16.06 -0.16
N GLN A 421 37.96 15.34 -0.39
CA GLN A 421 38.24 14.03 0.17
C GLN A 421 38.39 14.14 1.69
N GLN A 422 37.28 14.27 2.41
CA GLN A 422 37.25 14.02 3.84
C GLN A 422 36.82 12.56 4.03
N GLN A 423 37.85 11.74 4.21
CA GLN A 423 37.86 10.38 4.72
C GLN A 423 36.46 9.79 4.98
N LEU A 424 35.97 9.04 4.00
CA LEU A 424 34.99 7.99 4.22
C LEU A 424 35.59 7.03 5.25
N ALA A 425 35.20 7.18 6.51
CA ALA A 425 35.30 6.08 7.45
C ALA A 425 34.50 4.90 6.87
N PRO A 426 34.99 3.65 6.96
CA PRO A 426 34.24 2.50 6.47
C PRO A 426 32.85 2.51 7.12
N GLU A 427 31.83 2.27 6.29
CA GLU A 427 30.44 2.14 6.74
C GLU A 427 30.39 1.23 7.97
N PRO A 428 29.82 1.67 9.11
CA PRO A 428 29.31 0.72 10.05
C PRO A 428 28.17 0.00 9.34
N VAL A 429 28.31 -1.30 9.14
CA VAL A 429 27.20 -2.21 8.86
C VAL A 429 26.06 -1.78 9.77
N ALA A 430 24.97 -1.28 9.18
CA ALA A 430 23.79 -0.91 9.95
C ALA A 430 23.41 -2.14 10.77
N ALA A 431 23.64 -2.05 12.09
CA ALA A 431 23.14 -3.05 13.00
C ALA A 431 21.62 -3.09 12.76
N PRO A 432 21.02 -4.29 12.70
CA PRO A 432 19.57 -4.39 12.59
C PRO A 432 19.00 -3.53 13.71
N ILE A 433 18.19 -2.53 13.34
CA ILE A 433 17.36 -1.83 14.31
C ILE A 433 16.47 -2.94 14.87
N GLN A 434 16.81 -3.40 16.07
CA GLN A 434 15.92 -4.23 16.85
C GLN A 434 14.69 -3.35 17.08
N GLY A 435 13.65 -3.59 16.30
CA GLY A 435 12.30 -3.24 16.72
C GLY A 435 12.08 -3.84 18.12
N PRO A 436 11.18 -3.28 18.93
CA PRO A 436 10.91 -3.80 20.26
C PRO A 436 10.71 -5.32 20.18
N THR A 437 11.70 -6.05 20.68
CA THR A 437 11.72 -7.50 20.72
C THR A 437 10.89 -7.92 21.91
N GLN A 438 9.58 -8.05 21.70
CA GLN A 438 8.75 -9.12 22.24
C GLN A 438 7.46 -9.19 21.41
N PRO A 439 6.98 -10.38 21.00
CA PRO A 439 5.57 -10.53 20.69
C PRO A 439 4.84 -10.24 22.00
N VAL A 440 4.20 -9.08 22.08
CA VAL A 440 3.14 -8.89 23.07
C VAL A 440 2.09 -9.90 22.68
N SER A 441 1.98 -10.99 23.46
CA SER A 441 0.81 -11.84 23.39
C SER A 441 -0.41 -10.91 23.45
N PRO A 442 -1.48 -11.16 22.68
CA PRO A 442 -2.68 -10.33 22.79
C PRO A 442 -3.04 -10.26 24.28
N PRO A 443 -3.38 -9.10 24.85
CA PRO A 443 -4.01 -9.10 26.15
C PRO A 443 -5.17 -10.09 26.04
N SER A 444 -5.15 -11.14 26.86
CA SER A 444 -6.35 -11.94 27.07
C SER A 444 -7.45 -10.94 27.34
N ALA A 445 -8.54 -10.99 26.56
CA ALA A 445 -9.72 -10.15 26.75
C ALA A 445 -9.90 -9.89 28.24
N ASP A 446 -9.80 -8.62 28.64
CA ASP A 446 -9.74 -8.22 30.04
C ASP A 446 -10.86 -8.98 30.75
N GLU A 447 -10.52 -9.77 31.78
CA GLU A 447 -11.52 -10.59 32.48
C GLU A 447 -12.64 -9.68 33.03
N GLN A 448 -12.32 -8.40 33.25
CA GLN A 448 -13.25 -7.31 33.55
C GLN A 448 -14.11 -6.86 32.37
N GLU A 449 -13.62 -6.84 31.12
CA GLU A 449 -14.41 -6.52 29.92
C GLU A 449 -15.35 -7.67 29.54
N ARG A 450 -14.86 -8.90 29.68
CA ARG A 450 -15.69 -10.10 29.48
C ARG A 450 -16.76 -10.22 30.57
N GLN A 451 -16.42 -9.89 31.82
CA GLN A 451 -17.38 -9.86 32.92
C GLN A 451 -18.38 -8.70 32.77
N ARG A 452 -17.98 -7.50 32.32
CA ARG A 452 -18.90 -6.39 32.00
C ARG A 452 -19.87 -6.73 30.87
N ALA A 453 -19.40 -7.41 29.82
CA ALA A 453 -20.28 -7.87 28.75
C ALA A 453 -21.26 -8.93 29.25
N ILE A 454 -20.82 -9.87 30.10
CA ILE A 454 -21.69 -10.90 30.70
C ILE A 454 -22.70 -10.28 31.68
N ASP A 455 -22.29 -9.28 32.47
CA ASP A 455 -23.16 -8.61 33.45
C ASP A 455 -24.19 -7.70 32.75
N MET A 456 -23.84 -7.07 31.61
CA MET A 456 -24.80 -6.35 30.75
C MET A 456 -25.90 -7.25 30.17
N PHE A 457 -25.67 -8.55 30.01
CA PHE A 457 -26.68 -9.51 29.53
C PHE A 457 -27.45 -10.22 30.66
N LYS A 458 -27.07 -10.03 31.93
CA LYS A 458 -27.80 -10.59 33.09
C LYS A 458 -28.86 -9.65 33.65
N ASP A 459 -28.66 -8.33 33.54
CA ASP A 459 -29.59 -7.33 34.08
C ASP A 459 -30.94 -7.25 33.35
N ASP A 460 -31.07 -7.85 32.15
CA ASP A 460 -32.33 -7.93 31.40
C ASP A 460 -33.12 -9.24 31.63
N SER A 461 -32.70 -10.08 32.58
CA SER A 461 -33.40 -11.34 32.90
C SER A 461 -34.21 -11.33 34.20
N ASP A 462 -34.17 -10.23 34.97
CA ASP A 462 -35.01 -10.03 36.16
C ASP A 462 -35.77 -8.68 36.10
N LYS A 463 -36.64 -8.50 35.10
CA LYS A 463 -37.84 -7.64 35.17
C LYS A 463 -38.99 -8.16 34.32
#